data_AF-A0AAP0RF42-F1
#
_entry.id   AF-A0AAP0RF42-F1
#
_cell.length_a   1.000
_cell.length_b   1.000
_cell.length_c   1.000
_cell.angle_alpha   90.00
_cell.angle_beta   90.00
_cell.angle_gamma   90.00
#
_symmetry.space_group_name_H-M   'P 1'
#
loop_
_entity.id
_entity.type
_entity.pdbx_description
1 polymer ?
#
loop_
_entity_poly.entity_id
_entity_poly.type
_entity_poly.pdbx_seq_one_letter_code
_entity_poly.pdbx_strand_id
1 'polypeptide(L)'
;MTRGRKRKADGKPTSDIISVLPKNVIECILEHLPIRDAVRTSILSRKWRYNWISIPQLVFEYQFFGDTVEDKALREYDQSMAIINNVLLLHSGPILKFVLRHSKFPF
;
A
#
# COMPACT_ATOMS: atom_id res chain seq x y z
N MET A 1 16.63 -26.26 -41.46
CA MET A 1 15.19 -26.18 -41.13
C MET A 1 14.94 -26.90 -39.81
N THR A 2 14.67 -26.18 -38.73
CA THR A 2 14.22 -26.80 -37.47
C THR A 2 13.16 -25.90 -36.85
N ARG A 3 11.89 -26.29 -37.01
CA ARG A 3 10.73 -25.61 -36.45
C ARG A 3 10.68 -25.87 -34.94
N GLY A 4 10.97 -24.84 -34.15
CA GLY A 4 10.73 -24.84 -32.71
C GLY A 4 9.24 -24.95 -32.41
N ARG A 5 8.85 -26.06 -31.79
CA ARG A 5 7.47 -26.37 -31.39
C ARG A 5 7.07 -25.46 -30.22
N LYS A 6 6.32 -24.40 -30.52
CA LYS A 6 5.74 -23.49 -29.52
C LYS A 6 4.70 -24.27 -28.70
N ARG A 7 5.05 -24.60 -27.45
CA ARG A 7 4.10 -25.17 -26.49
C ARG A 7 3.05 -24.10 -26.17
N LYS A 8 1.79 -24.34 -26.56
CA LYS A 8 0.67 -23.57 -26.04
C LYS A 8 0.42 -24.06 -24.62
N ALA A 9 0.72 -23.22 -23.64
CA ALA A 9 0.26 -23.44 -22.29
C ALA A 9 -1.25 -23.20 -22.28
N ASP A 10 -2.03 -24.25 -22.01
CA ASP A 10 -3.42 -24.13 -21.58
C ASP A 10 -3.40 -23.55 -20.16
N GLY A 11 -3.14 -22.25 -20.06
CA GLY A 11 -3.19 -21.51 -18.82
C GLY A 11 -4.60 -21.01 -18.62
N LYS A 12 -5.46 -21.82 -17.97
CA LYS A 12 -6.68 -21.29 -17.34
C LYS A 12 -6.22 -20.13 -16.45
N PRO A 13 -6.66 -18.88 -16.67
CA PRO A 13 -6.22 -17.78 -15.83
C PRO A 13 -6.61 -18.15 -14.40
N THR A 14 -5.62 -18.17 -13.50
CA THR A 14 -5.88 -18.23 -12.06
C THR A 14 -6.80 -17.07 -11.77
N SER A 15 -8.08 -17.35 -11.59
CA SER A 15 -9.09 -16.32 -11.38
C SER A 15 -8.66 -15.50 -10.18
N ASP A 16 -8.65 -14.18 -10.30
CA ASP A 16 -8.30 -13.28 -9.21
C ASP A 16 -9.47 -13.28 -8.20
N ILE A 17 -9.50 -14.31 -7.35
CA ILE A 17 -10.57 -14.59 -6.37
C ILE A 17 -10.74 -13.39 -5.42
N ILE A 18 -9.63 -12.77 -5.06
CA ILE A 18 -9.57 -11.65 -4.12
C ILE A 18 -10.23 -10.40 -4.73
N SER A 19 -10.04 -10.13 -6.03
CA SER A 19 -10.72 -9.02 -6.73
C SER A 19 -12.21 -9.26 -7.05
N VAL A 20 -12.75 -10.46 -6.78
CA VAL A 20 -14.19 -10.75 -6.91
C VAL A 20 -14.96 -10.48 -5.62
N LEU A 21 -14.25 -10.27 -4.51
CA LEU A 21 -14.88 -9.97 -3.22
C LEU A 21 -15.68 -8.66 -3.28
N PRO A 22 -16.81 -8.57 -2.56
CA PRO A 22 -17.53 -7.31 -2.38
C PRO A 22 -16.63 -6.21 -1.83
N LYS A 23 -16.89 -4.96 -2.24
CA LYS A 23 -16.05 -3.79 -1.87
C LYS A 23 -15.86 -3.66 -0.37
N ASN A 24 -16.94 -3.82 0.41
CA ASN A 24 -16.91 -3.71 1.88
C ASN A 24 -16.01 -4.77 2.53
N VAL A 25 -15.88 -5.96 1.92
CA VAL A 25 -14.97 -7.01 2.42
C VAL A 25 -13.53 -6.63 2.15
N ILE A 26 -13.25 -6.06 0.98
CA ILE A 26 -11.91 -5.56 0.64
C ILE A 26 -11.52 -4.40 1.56
N GLU A 27 -12.43 -3.44 1.79
CA GLU A 27 -12.23 -2.34 2.73
C GLU A 27 -11.95 -2.88 4.14
N CYS A 28 -12.71 -3.86 4.61
CA CYS A 28 -12.47 -4.53 5.89
C CYS A 28 -11.07 -5.16 5.95
N ILE A 29 -10.63 -5.89 4.92
CA ILE A 29 -9.26 -6.44 4.87
C ILE A 29 -8.22 -5.34 4.99
N LEU A 30 -8.39 -4.24 4.25
CA LEU A 30 -7.44 -3.14 4.22
C LEU A 30 -7.40 -2.36 5.54
N GLU A 31 -8.52 -2.21 6.25
CA GLU A 31 -8.59 -1.57 7.57
C GLU A 31 -7.78 -2.31 8.64
N HIS A 32 -7.54 -3.61 8.45
CA HIS A 32 -6.72 -4.42 9.35
C HIS A 32 -5.22 -4.41 8.99
N LEU A 33 -4.83 -3.72 7.91
CA LEU A 33 -3.44 -3.59 7.51
C LEU A 33 -2.86 -2.24 7.97
N PRO A 34 -1.55 -2.19 8.31
CA PRO A 34 -0.83 -0.93 8.36
C PRO A 34 -0.98 -0.18 7.04
N ILE A 35 -1.07 1.15 7.08
CA ILE A 35 -1.34 1.97 5.87
C ILE A 35 -0.33 1.71 4.75
N ARG A 36 0.93 1.42 5.10
CA ARG A 36 1.99 1.05 4.15
C ARG A 36 1.62 -0.20 3.34
N ASP A 37 1.14 -1.22 4.02
CA ASP A 37 0.81 -2.49 3.40
C ASP A 37 -0.52 -2.41 2.66
N ALA A 38 -1.48 -1.64 3.19
CA ALA A 38 -2.70 -1.30 2.47
C ALA A 38 -2.40 -0.61 1.12
N VAL A 39 -1.54 0.40 1.09
CA VAL A 39 -1.10 1.07 -0.15
C VAL A 39 -0.39 0.08 -1.09
N ARG A 40 0.46 -0.82 -0.56
CA ARG A 40 1.16 -1.82 -1.37
C ARG A 40 0.22 -2.79 -2.09
N THR A 41 -0.96 -3.09 -1.53
CA THR A 41 -1.94 -3.93 -2.22
C THR A 41 -2.42 -3.35 -3.56
N SER A 42 -2.16 -2.06 -3.83
CA SER A 42 -2.47 -1.39 -5.10
C SER A 42 -1.87 -2.07 -6.33
N ILE A 43 -0.82 -2.87 -6.16
CA ILE A 43 -0.14 -3.58 -7.26
C ILE A 43 -0.78 -4.94 -7.59
N LEU A 44 -1.66 -5.46 -6.73
CA LEU A 44 -2.26 -6.79 -6.89
C LEU A 44 -3.13 -6.87 -8.14
N SER A 45 -3.96 -5.84 -8.38
CA SER A 45 -4.76 -5.74 -9.60
C SER A 45 -5.24 -4.31 -9.83
N ARG A 46 -5.79 -4.06 -11.03
CA ARG A 46 -6.44 -2.77 -11.36
C ARG A 46 -7.58 -2.41 -10.39
N LYS A 47 -8.27 -3.40 -9.84
CA LYS A 47 -9.35 -3.19 -8.85
C LYS A 47 -8.80 -2.78 -7.49
N TRP A 48 -7.62 -3.26 -7.11
CA TRP A 48 -7.03 -2.97 -5.79
C TRP A 48 -6.33 -1.60 -5.73
N ARG A 49 -5.93 -1.06 -6.88
CA ARG A 49 -5.15 0.18 -7.02
C ARG A 49 -5.63 1.35 -6.15
N TYR A 50 -6.93 1.49 -5.97
CA TYR A 50 -7.54 2.64 -5.30
C TYR A 50 -8.39 2.26 -4.09
N ASN A 51 -8.39 1.00 -3.64
CA ASN A 51 -9.26 0.61 -2.53
C ASN A 51 -8.79 1.17 -1.17
N TRP A 52 -7.51 1.47 -1.02
CA TRP A 52 -6.96 1.98 0.24
C TRP A 52 -7.31 3.46 0.50
N ILE A 53 -7.73 4.22 -0.52
CA ILE A 53 -7.93 5.67 -0.41
C ILE A 53 -9.13 6.06 0.47
N SER A 54 -10.00 5.10 0.79
CA SER A 54 -11.18 5.29 1.64
C SER A 54 -10.98 4.78 3.07
N ILE A 55 -9.82 4.23 3.41
CA ILE A 55 -9.55 3.68 4.76
C ILE A 55 -9.61 4.82 5.78
N PRO A 56 -10.42 4.70 6.85
CA PRO A 56 -10.61 5.79 7.81
C PRO A 56 -9.47 5.99 8.81
N GLN A 57 -8.56 5.02 8.93
CA GLN A 57 -7.46 5.03 9.90
C GLN A 57 -6.10 5.11 9.19
N LEU A 58 -5.45 6.28 9.31
CA LEU A 58 -4.11 6.54 8.76
C LEU A 58 -3.09 6.55 9.90
N VAL A 59 -2.40 5.43 10.09
CA VAL A 59 -1.36 5.27 11.13
C VAL A 59 -0.01 5.05 10.48
N PHE A 60 0.87 6.04 10.60
CA PHE A 60 2.25 6.01 10.10
C PHE A 60 3.20 5.76 11.29
N GLU A 61 3.81 4.58 11.33
CA GLU A 61 4.71 4.17 12.42
C GLU A 61 6.19 4.42 12.11
N TYR A 62 7.06 4.49 13.12
CA TYR A 62 8.49 4.77 12.93
C TYR A 62 9.20 3.76 11.99
N GLN A 63 8.77 2.50 11.98
CA GLN A 63 9.28 1.47 11.06
C GLN A 63 8.95 1.74 9.59
N PHE A 64 8.10 2.74 9.31
CA PHE A 64 7.88 3.29 7.98
C PHE A 64 9.11 4.03 7.44
N PHE A 65 9.95 4.60 8.33
CA PHE A 65 11.00 5.56 8.02
C PHE A 65 12.41 4.96 7.93
N GLY A 66 12.60 3.71 8.36
CA GLY A 66 13.90 3.03 8.36
C GLY A 66 14.76 3.33 9.60
N ASP A 67 15.58 2.35 10.00
CA ASP A 67 16.48 2.46 11.15
C ASP A 67 17.84 2.99 10.68
N THR A 68 18.10 4.31 10.66
CA THR A 68 19.44 4.76 10.24
C THR A 68 20.01 6.09 10.77
N VAL A 69 21.34 6.09 10.80
CA VAL A 69 22.34 7.11 11.20
C VAL A 69 22.02 8.52 10.66
N GLU A 70 22.36 9.55 11.45
CA GLU A 70 21.89 10.94 11.39
C GLU A 70 21.80 11.58 9.99
N ASP A 71 22.76 11.32 9.09
CA ASP A 71 22.80 11.90 7.74
C ASP A 71 21.93 11.16 6.71
N LYS A 72 21.65 9.87 6.94
CA LYS A 72 20.61 9.13 6.18
C LYS A 72 19.22 9.50 6.65
N ALA A 73 19.06 9.82 7.94
CA ALA A 73 17.77 10.13 8.55
C ALA A 73 17.07 11.33 7.89
N LEU A 74 17.79 12.37 7.46
CA LEU A 74 17.19 13.53 6.79
C LEU A 74 16.63 13.17 5.40
N ARG A 75 17.38 12.41 4.59
CA ARG A 75 16.90 11.94 3.28
C ARG A 75 15.74 10.97 3.40
N GLU A 76 15.78 10.08 4.39
CA GLU A 76 14.72 9.13 4.70
C GLU A 76 13.46 9.85 5.20
N TYR A 77 13.61 10.94 5.96
CA TYR A 77 12.53 11.81 6.38
C TYR A 77 11.84 12.46 5.18
N ASP A 78 12.60 13.09 4.29
CA ASP A 78 12.04 13.75 3.10
C ASP A 78 11.29 12.75 2.21
N GLN A 79 11.86 11.58 1.98
CA GLN A 79 11.23 10.53 1.19
C GLN A 79 9.93 10.03 1.86
N SER A 80 9.96 9.82 3.16
CA SER A 80 8.79 9.34 3.90
C SER A 80 7.70 10.41 3.95
N MET A 81 8.05 11.67 4.13
CA MET A 81 7.11 12.79 4.10
C MET A 81 6.49 12.95 2.71
N ALA A 82 7.27 12.75 1.64
CA ALA A 82 6.73 12.70 0.29
C ALA A 82 5.68 11.59 0.13
N ILE A 83 5.93 10.40 0.69
CA ILE A 83 4.95 9.30 0.67
C ILE A 83 3.71 9.65 1.48
N ILE A 84 3.86 10.20 2.69
CA ILE A 84 2.75 10.62 3.55
C ILE A 84 1.89 11.66 2.82
N ASN A 85 2.52 12.68 2.25
CA ASN A 85 1.84 13.71 1.46
C ASN A 85 1.10 13.10 0.28
N ASN A 86 1.70 12.15 -0.44
CA ASN A 86 1.02 11.46 -1.54
C ASN A 86 -0.19 10.65 -1.05
N VAL A 87 -0.08 9.97 0.10
CA VAL A 87 -1.20 9.24 0.72
C VAL A 87 -2.32 10.21 1.07
N LEU A 88 -2.00 11.34 1.69
CA LEU A 88 -2.95 12.38 2.07
C LEU A 88 -3.63 13.03 0.86
N LEU A 89 -2.88 13.32 -0.20
CA LEU A 89 -3.42 13.93 -1.43
C LEU A 89 -4.35 13.00 -2.21
N LEU A 90 -4.10 11.69 -2.16
CA LEU A 90 -4.90 10.68 -2.85
C LEU A 90 -6.09 10.19 -2.01
N HIS A 91 -6.11 10.44 -0.71
CA HIS A 91 -7.17 10.02 0.18
C HIS A 91 -8.50 10.73 -0.18
N SER A 92 -9.58 9.97 -0.27
CA SER A 92 -10.91 10.49 -0.63
C SER A 92 -12.02 10.03 0.30
N GLY A 93 -11.67 9.44 1.44
CA GLY A 93 -12.61 9.03 2.49
C GLY A 93 -12.59 9.94 3.71
N PRO A 94 -13.45 9.70 4.71
CA PRO A 94 -13.34 10.35 6.00
C PRO A 94 -12.08 9.85 6.72
N ILE A 95 -11.24 10.78 7.22
CA ILE A 95 -10.11 10.43 8.10
C ILE A 95 -10.61 10.51 9.54
N LEU A 96 -10.89 9.35 10.14
CA LEU A 96 -11.37 9.24 11.52
C LEU A 96 -10.24 9.14 12.54
N LYS A 97 -9.06 8.67 12.10
CA LYS A 97 -7.87 8.57 12.93
C LYS A 97 -6.64 8.87 12.10
N PHE A 98 -5.83 9.81 12.56
CA PHE A 98 -4.53 10.14 11.98
C PHE A 98 -3.47 10.08 13.08
N VAL A 99 -2.44 9.25 12.88
CA VAL A 99 -1.33 9.12 13.83
C VAL A 99 -0.03 9.12 13.05
N LEU A 100 0.88 10.01 13.43
CA LEU A 100 2.24 10.07 12.91
C LEU A 100 3.21 9.82 14.07
N ARG A 101 3.83 8.63 14.10
CA ARG A 101 4.86 8.28 15.10
C ARG A 101 6.24 8.40 14.46
N HIS A 102 7.04 9.32 14.98
CA HIS A 102 8.41 9.53 14.50
C HIS A 102 9.38 9.51 15.69
N SER A 103 10.51 8.80 15.56
CA SER A 103 11.45 8.56 16.67
C SER A 103 12.15 9.81 17.21
N LYS A 104 12.19 10.91 16.45
CA LYS A 104 12.86 12.16 16.88
C LYS A 104 11.99 13.15 17.65
N PHE A 105 10.69 12.92 17.77
CA PHE A 105 9.81 13.82 18.53
C PHE A 105 8.96 12.99 19.50
N PRO A 106 9.45 12.77 20.73
CA PRO A 106 8.60 12.30 21.81
C PRO A 106 7.66 13.44 22.17
N PHE A 107 6.36 13.17 22.19
CA PHE A 107 5.49 13.88 23.13
C PHE A 107 5.69 13.25 24.51
#